data_AF-A0A841B014-F1
#
_entry.id   AF-A0A841B014-F1
#
_cell.length_a   1.000
_cell.length_b   1.000
_cell.length_c   1.000
_cell.angle_alpha   90.00
_cell.angle_beta   90.00
_cell.angle_gamma   90.00
#
_symmetry.space_group_name_H-M   'P 1'
#
loop_
_entity.id
_entity.type
_entity.pdbx_description
1 polymer ?
#
loop_
_entity_poly.entity_id
_entity_poly.type
_entity_poly.pdbx_seq_one_letter_code
_entity_poly.pdbx_strand_id
1 'polypeptide(L)'
;MARYITITLDKRGVSCRARLLDTEAPRTCRAVWDALPQSGSAYHAKYARNEVYTLVPPFAEPKPGRENPTVTPIPGDVVYFGFEAWEIGNPAYGYDDGSEAHSDQGATDLAIFYGRNNLLINGDAGWVPGNVFATIEEGLAEMAEAAQDLWLRGVEGETLSFARA
;
A
#
# COMPACT_ATOMS: atom_id res chain seq x y z
N MET A 1 -18.00 -2.63 16.18
CA MET A 1 -18.49 -3.16 14.89
C MET A 1 -17.31 -3.16 13.95
N ALA A 2 -17.16 -4.17 13.08
CA ALA A 2 -16.06 -4.22 12.12
C ALA A 2 -16.23 -3.13 11.05
N ARG A 3 -15.14 -2.41 10.75
CA ARG A 3 -15.08 -1.40 9.69
C ARG A 3 -14.43 -2.01 8.45
N TYR A 4 -14.84 -1.53 7.28
CA TYR A 4 -14.39 -2.06 6.00
C TYR A 4 -14.00 -0.93 5.06
N ILE A 5 -13.03 -1.22 4.20
CA ILE A 5 -12.60 -0.33 3.13
C ILE A 5 -12.75 -1.04 1.78
N THR A 6 -13.04 -0.26 0.76
CA THR A 6 -12.99 -0.69 -0.64
C THR A 6 -11.66 -0.23 -1.22
N ILE A 7 -10.99 -1.14 -1.92
CA ILE A 7 -9.72 -0.88 -2.61
C ILE A 7 -9.96 -1.13 -4.09
N THR A 8 -9.63 -0.16 -4.95
CA THR A 8 -9.97 -0.18 -6.38
C THR A 8 -8.77 0.15 -7.25
N LEU A 9 -8.56 -0.63 -8.31
CA LEU A 9 -7.77 -0.23 -9.49
C LEU A 9 -8.72 0.43 -10.49
N ASP A 10 -8.69 1.76 -10.54
CA ASP A 10 -9.76 2.58 -11.12
C ASP A 10 -9.91 2.40 -12.65
N LYS A 11 -8.79 2.38 -13.39
CA LYS A 11 -8.80 2.21 -14.84
C LYS A 11 -9.22 0.80 -15.24
N ARG A 12 -8.81 -0.21 -14.47
CA ARG A 12 -9.23 -1.61 -14.66
C ARG A 12 -10.64 -1.89 -14.17
N GLY A 13 -11.21 -1.04 -13.31
CA GLY A 13 -12.54 -1.20 -12.74
C GLY A 13 -12.66 -2.43 -11.82
N VAL A 14 -11.56 -2.82 -11.17
CA VAL A 14 -11.52 -3.98 -10.27
C VAL A 14 -11.44 -3.50 -8.84
N SER A 15 -12.31 -4.02 -7.98
CA SER A 15 -12.36 -3.67 -6.57
C SER A 15 -12.36 -4.90 -5.67
N CYS A 16 -11.76 -4.77 -4.49
CA CYS A 16 -11.85 -5.74 -3.41
C CYS A 16 -12.27 -5.04 -2.11
N ARG A 17 -12.73 -5.81 -1.13
CA ARG A 17 -13.17 -5.32 0.18
C ARG A 17 -12.28 -5.88 1.28
N ALA A 18 -11.74 -4.99 2.12
CA ALA A 18 -10.87 -5.35 3.22
C ALA A 18 -11.47 -4.95 4.57
N ARG A 19 -11.34 -5.82 5.56
CA ARG A 19 -11.70 -5.55 6.95
C ARG A 19 -10.54 -4.88 7.67
N LEU A 20 -10.80 -3.77 8.35
CA LEU A 20 -9.81 -3.12 9.21
C LEU A 20 -9.50 -3.99 10.44
N LEU A 21 -8.21 -4.10 10.76
CA LEU A 21 -7.68 -4.81 11.92
C LEU A 21 -7.66 -3.89 13.15
N ASP A 22 -8.84 -3.38 13.52
CA ASP A 22 -9.00 -2.39 14.60
C ASP A 22 -8.50 -2.87 15.98
N THR A 23 -8.35 -4.18 16.17
CA THR A 23 -7.85 -4.77 17.43
C THR A 23 -6.33 -4.84 17.44
N GLU A 24 -5.73 -5.26 16.33
CA GLU A 24 -4.30 -5.51 16.19
C GLU A 24 -3.51 -4.25 15.81
N ALA A 25 -4.12 -3.35 15.02
CA ALA A 25 -3.53 -2.12 14.50
C ALA A 25 -4.41 -0.87 14.73
N PRO A 26 -4.80 -0.56 15.98
CA PRO A 26 -5.77 0.49 16.28
C PRO A 26 -5.30 1.92 15.93
N ARG A 27 -4.00 2.19 15.91
CA ARG A 27 -3.47 3.53 15.55
C ARG A 27 -3.42 3.68 14.04
N THR A 28 -2.89 2.69 13.33
CA THR A 28 -2.84 2.69 11.86
C THR A 28 -4.24 2.67 11.25
N CYS A 29 -5.16 1.84 11.77
CA CYS A 29 -6.54 1.80 11.29
C CYS A 29 -7.27 3.13 11.48
N ARG A 30 -6.99 3.86 12.56
CA ARG A 30 -7.58 5.19 12.80
C ARG A 30 -7.02 6.23 11.85
N ALA A 31 -5.69 6.31 11.76
CA ALA A 31 -4.98 7.22 10.87
C ALA A 31 -5.44 7.09 9.42
N VAL A 32 -5.51 5.85 8.91
CA VAL A 32 -6.01 5.59 7.56
C VAL A 32 -7.49 5.98 7.47
N TRP A 33 -8.34 5.44 8.33
CA TRP A 33 -9.79 5.66 8.25
C TRP A 33 -10.20 7.13 8.24
N ASP A 34 -9.58 7.94 9.11
CA ASP A 34 -9.88 9.36 9.26
C ASP A 34 -9.45 10.17 8.02
N ALA A 35 -8.40 9.70 7.31
CA ALA A 35 -7.90 10.30 6.09
C ALA A 35 -8.57 9.81 4.79
N LEU A 36 -9.35 8.71 4.83
CA LEU A 36 -10.03 8.21 3.64
C LEU A 36 -11.05 9.24 3.08
N PRO A 37 -11.16 9.38 1.74
CA PRO A 37 -10.49 8.57 0.72
C PRO A 37 -9.03 8.97 0.47
N GLN A 38 -8.22 7.97 0.08
CA GLN A 38 -6.83 8.17 -0.37
C GLN A 38 -6.68 7.54 -1.75
N SER A 39 -5.95 8.21 -2.65
CA SER A 39 -5.83 7.81 -4.04
C SER A 39 -4.57 8.38 -4.66
N GLY A 40 -3.90 7.59 -5.49
CA GLY A 40 -2.68 8.00 -6.19
C GLY A 40 -2.34 7.02 -7.31
N SER A 41 -1.29 7.34 -8.08
CA SER A 41 -0.80 6.46 -9.14
C SER A 41 -0.49 5.07 -8.58
N ALA A 42 -0.91 4.04 -9.30
CA ALA A 42 -0.61 2.66 -8.94
C ALA A 42 0.81 2.29 -9.37
N TYR A 43 1.50 1.52 -8.54
CA TYR A 43 2.82 0.96 -8.85
C TYR A 43 2.82 -0.54 -8.59
N HIS A 44 3.62 -1.28 -9.36
CA HIS A 44 3.97 -2.66 -9.01
C HIS A 44 5.34 -2.68 -8.36
N ALA A 45 5.48 -3.40 -7.26
CA ALA A 45 6.75 -3.45 -6.54
C ALA A 45 7.86 -4.12 -7.35
N LYS A 46 9.09 -3.61 -7.17
CA LYS A 46 10.31 -4.17 -7.76
C LYS A 46 10.96 -5.23 -6.88
N TYR A 47 10.90 -5.08 -5.55
CA TYR A 47 11.58 -5.98 -4.60
C TYR A 47 10.64 -6.86 -3.77
N ALA A 48 9.48 -6.34 -3.35
CA ALA A 48 8.56 -7.06 -2.45
C ALA A 48 7.71 -8.15 -3.13
N ARG A 49 7.94 -8.40 -4.43
CA ARG A 49 7.29 -9.44 -5.25
C ARG A 49 5.83 -9.14 -5.57
N ASN A 50 4.86 -9.77 -4.89
CA ASN A 50 3.44 -9.72 -5.27
C ASN A 50 2.73 -8.55 -4.60
N GLU A 51 3.17 -7.33 -4.90
CA GLU A 51 2.71 -6.10 -4.27
C GLU A 51 2.30 -5.07 -5.32
N VAL A 52 1.14 -4.45 -5.10
CA VAL A 52 0.69 -3.23 -5.77
C VAL A 52 0.48 -2.18 -4.69
N TYR A 53 0.97 -0.97 -4.94
CA TYR A 53 0.92 0.11 -3.95
C TYR A 53 0.68 1.47 -4.60
N THR A 54 0.41 2.45 -3.76
CA THR A 54 0.41 3.86 -4.13
C THR A 54 1.12 4.69 -3.08
N LEU A 55 1.68 5.82 -3.51
CA LEU A 55 2.30 6.81 -2.65
C LEU A 55 1.39 8.02 -2.57
N VAL A 56 1.05 8.42 -1.35
CA VAL A 56 0.24 9.59 -1.06
C VAL A 56 0.95 10.50 -0.05
N PRO A 57 0.60 11.80 0.00
CA PRO A 57 1.14 12.68 1.03
C PRO A 57 0.89 12.13 2.44
N PRO A 58 1.83 12.31 3.39
CA PRO A 58 1.60 11.96 4.78
C PRO A 58 0.33 12.60 5.34
N PHE A 59 -0.57 11.79 5.89
CA PHE A 59 -1.90 12.25 6.33
C PHE A 59 -2.18 12.07 7.83
N ALA A 60 -1.20 11.61 8.61
CA ALA A 60 -1.37 11.27 10.02
C ALA A 60 -0.38 12.02 10.92
N GLU A 61 -0.90 12.77 11.90
CA GLU A 61 -0.11 13.45 12.93
C GLU A 61 -0.73 13.19 14.32
N PRO A 62 -0.02 12.49 15.25
CA PRO A 62 1.28 11.87 15.04
C PRO A 62 1.20 10.66 14.10
N LYS A 63 2.32 10.34 13.43
CA LYS A 63 2.46 9.09 12.65
C LYS A 63 2.14 7.88 13.54
N PRO A 64 1.52 6.80 13.02
CA PRO A 64 1.15 5.62 13.82
C PRO A 64 2.34 4.92 14.50
N GLY A 65 3.55 5.09 13.96
CA GLY A 65 4.73 4.32 14.32
C GLY A 65 4.59 2.85 13.94
N ARG A 66 5.53 1.99 14.37
CA ARG A 66 5.47 0.55 14.10
C ARG A 66 4.32 -0.11 14.88
N GLU A 67 3.44 -0.80 14.17
CA GLU A 67 2.24 -1.43 14.73
C GLU A 67 1.81 -2.62 13.86
N ASN A 68 1.56 -3.79 14.47
CA ASN A 68 1.29 -5.04 13.74
C ASN A 68 2.23 -5.29 12.53
N PRO A 69 3.57 -5.23 12.73
CA PRO A 69 4.50 -5.22 11.61
C PRO A 69 4.70 -6.60 11.00
N THR A 70 4.95 -6.64 9.68
CA THR A 70 5.44 -7.82 8.97
C THR A 70 6.63 -7.47 8.09
N VAL A 71 7.51 -8.44 7.87
CA VAL A 71 8.50 -8.44 6.77
C VAL A 71 8.26 -9.59 5.79
N THR A 72 7.21 -10.39 6.03
CA THR A 72 6.80 -11.54 5.23
C THR A 72 5.28 -11.45 4.97
N PRO A 73 4.82 -10.42 4.25
CA PRO A 73 3.40 -10.21 4.03
C PRO A 73 2.78 -11.37 3.23
N ILE A 74 1.52 -11.68 3.51
CA ILE A 74 0.77 -12.80 2.95
C ILE A 74 -0.35 -12.32 2.01
N PRO A 75 -0.95 -13.22 1.18
CA PRO A 75 -2.08 -12.83 0.33
C PRO A 75 -3.23 -12.26 1.16
N GLY A 76 -3.70 -11.08 0.78
CA GLY A 76 -4.77 -10.36 1.43
C GLY A 76 -4.29 -9.28 2.41
N ASP A 77 -3.00 -9.20 2.75
CA ASP A 77 -2.49 -8.14 3.60
C ASP A 77 -2.63 -6.77 2.92
N VAL A 78 -3.14 -5.80 3.66
CA VAL A 78 -3.11 -4.38 3.32
C VAL A 78 -2.18 -3.68 4.31
N VAL A 79 -1.15 -3.03 3.78
CA VAL A 79 0.02 -2.62 4.53
C VAL A 79 0.24 -1.11 4.42
N TYR A 80 0.59 -0.49 5.53
CA TYR A 80 0.96 0.91 5.64
C TYR A 80 2.46 1.04 5.90
N PHE A 81 3.14 1.90 5.14
CA PHE A 81 4.47 2.39 5.46
C PHE A 81 4.47 3.90 5.53
N GLY A 82 5.18 4.46 6.52
CA GLY A 82 5.49 5.88 6.55
C GLY A 82 6.96 6.05 6.24
N PHE A 83 7.27 6.67 5.10
CA PHE A 83 8.63 6.95 4.67
C PHE A 83 8.97 8.43 4.89
N GLU A 84 10.21 8.68 5.30
CA GLU A 84 10.80 10.01 5.27
C GLU A 84 11.25 10.37 3.84
N ALA A 85 11.40 11.66 3.55
CA ALA A 85 11.71 12.17 2.20
C ALA A 85 12.93 11.51 1.53
N TRP A 86 13.93 11.11 2.33
CA TRP A 86 15.18 10.54 1.82
C TRP A 86 15.12 9.03 1.57
N GLU A 87 14.11 8.31 2.06
CA GLU A 87 14.08 6.85 2.02
C GLU A 87 13.73 6.31 0.62
N ILE A 88 12.76 6.93 -0.08
CA ILE A 88 12.22 6.41 -1.34
C ILE A 88 12.45 7.31 -2.56
N GLY A 89 12.83 8.58 -2.38
CA GLY A 89 13.16 9.54 -3.46
C GLY A 89 14.56 9.33 -4.07
N ASN A 90 15.13 8.13 -3.94
CA ASN A 90 16.52 7.85 -4.35
C ASN A 90 16.59 7.22 -5.76
N PRO A 91 17.74 7.30 -6.46
CA PRO A 91 17.87 6.80 -7.83
C PRO A 91 17.61 5.30 -8.02
N ALA A 92 17.75 4.46 -6.98
CA ALA A 92 17.53 3.02 -7.07
C ALA A 92 16.05 2.69 -7.29
N TYR A 93 15.13 3.52 -6.77
CA TYR A 93 13.69 3.36 -7.02
C TYR A 93 13.30 3.82 -8.43
N GLY A 94 13.91 4.91 -8.92
CA GLY A 94 13.72 5.40 -10.29
C GLY A 94 12.30 5.88 -10.58
N TYR A 95 11.69 6.61 -9.63
CA TYR A 95 10.43 7.31 -9.85
C TYR A 95 10.65 8.60 -10.65
N ASP A 96 9.61 9.06 -11.36
CA ASP A 96 9.61 10.34 -12.06
C ASP A 96 9.83 11.50 -11.08
N ASP A 97 10.58 12.53 -11.49
CA ASP A 97 10.98 13.68 -10.67
C ASP A 97 9.80 14.42 -10.00
N GLY A 98 8.60 14.36 -10.59
CA GLY A 98 7.39 15.01 -10.08
C GLY A 98 6.47 14.13 -9.22
N SER A 99 6.88 12.90 -8.91
CA SER A 99 6.08 11.96 -8.10
C SER A 99 6.18 12.24 -6.60
N GLU A 100 5.19 11.75 -5.83
CA GLU A 100 5.16 11.89 -4.36
C GLU A 100 6.40 11.27 -3.68
N ALA A 101 7.10 10.35 -4.35
CA ALA A 101 8.34 9.77 -3.82
C ALA A 101 9.44 10.82 -3.55
N HIS A 102 9.42 11.96 -4.26
CA HIS A 102 10.39 13.05 -4.10
C HIS A 102 9.88 14.19 -3.20
N SER A 103 8.79 13.98 -2.47
CA SER A 103 8.19 14.97 -1.57
C SER A 103 9.09 15.26 -0.36
N ASP A 104 9.29 16.56 -0.06
CA ASP A 104 10.06 17.01 1.12
C ASP A 104 9.42 16.58 2.45
N GLN A 105 8.14 16.20 2.46
CA GLN A 105 7.44 15.72 3.65
C GLN A 105 7.57 14.20 3.86
N GLY A 106 8.20 13.49 2.92
CA GLY A 106 8.11 12.04 2.82
C GLY A 106 6.79 11.60 2.19
N ALA A 107 6.50 10.31 2.27
CA ALA A 107 5.32 9.72 1.67
C ALA A 107 4.71 8.65 2.57
N THR A 108 3.41 8.45 2.44
CA THR A 108 2.74 7.24 2.93
C THR A 108 2.55 6.27 1.78
N ASP A 109 3.06 5.06 1.95
CA ASP A 109 2.84 3.94 1.06
C ASP A 109 1.66 3.11 1.58
N LEU A 110 0.64 2.95 0.74
CA LEU A 110 -0.48 2.05 0.96
C LEU A 110 -0.39 0.90 -0.05
N ALA A 111 -0.08 -0.29 0.46
CA ALA A 111 0.20 -1.47 -0.33
C ALA A 111 -0.85 -2.58 -0.13
N ILE A 112 -1.08 -3.36 -1.17
CA ILE A 112 -1.80 -4.64 -1.12
C ILE A 112 -0.90 -5.78 -1.57
N PHE A 113 -0.95 -6.89 -0.84
CA PHE A 113 -0.25 -8.12 -1.19
C PHE A 113 -1.24 -9.14 -1.76
N TYR A 114 -1.12 -9.42 -3.06
CA TYR A 114 -2.07 -10.28 -3.77
C TYR A 114 -1.57 -11.72 -3.94
N GLY A 115 -0.31 -11.99 -3.59
CA GLY A 115 0.34 -13.28 -3.70
C GLY A 115 1.23 -13.60 -2.49
N ARG A 116 1.95 -14.74 -2.54
CA ARG A 116 2.74 -15.27 -1.41
C ARG A 116 4.24 -15.31 -1.69
N ASN A 117 5.00 -15.67 -0.65
CA ASN A 117 6.46 -15.80 -0.68
C ASN A 117 7.13 -14.45 -0.97
N ASN A 118 6.63 -13.41 -0.30
CA ASN A 118 7.09 -12.03 -0.36
C ASN A 118 8.13 -11.80 0.76
N LEU A 119 9.08 -10.90 0.50
CA LEU A 119 10.03 -10.42 1.50
C LEU A 119 10.11 -8.91 1.38
N LEU A 120 9.83 -8.20 2.47
CA LEU A 120 10.04 -6.76 2.55
C LEU A 120 11.50 -6.48 2.90
N ILE A 121 12.36 -6.66 1.89
CA ILE A 121 13.80 -6.44 1.98
C ILE A 121 14.30 -5.77 0.69
N ASN A 122 15.12 -4.73 0.83
CA ASN A 122 15.75 -4.05 -0.29
C ASN A 122 17.26 -3.84 -0.05
N GLY A 123 17.95 -3.38 -1.10
CA GLY A 123 19.40 -3.09 -1.05
C GLY A 123 19.76 -1.78 -0.36
N ASP A 124 18.77 -0.96 -0.01
CA ASP A 124 18.97 0.40 0.51
C ASP A 124 19.03 0.40 2.05
N ALA A 125 18.06 -0.26 2.68
CA ALA A 125 17.87 -0.27 4.14
C ALA A 125 17.87 -1.68 4.76
N GLY A 126 17.89 -2.74 3.93
CA GLY A 126 17.69 -4.10 4.40
C GLY A 126 16.19 -4.36 4.64
N TRP A 127 15.81 -4.79 5.85
CA TRP A 127 14.41 -5.08 6.17
C TRP A 127 13.58 -3.80 6.25
N VAL A 128 12.41 -3.80 5.60
CA VAL A 128 11.46 -2.67 5.58
C VAL A 128 10.13 -3.11 6.18
N PRO A 129 9.96 -3.12 7.52
CA PRO A 129 8.73 -3.62 8.14
C PRO A 129 7.55 -2.68 7.85
N GLY A 130 6.44 -3.25 7.37
CA GLY A 130 5.18 -2.53 7.14
C GLY A 130 4.11 -2.92 8.14
N ASN A 131 3.22 -1.99 8.46
CA ASN A 131 2.11 -2.22 9.39
C ASN A 131 0.94 -2.87 8.66
N VAL A 132 0.60 -4.12 8.98
CA VAL A 132 -0.61 -4.76 8.45
C VAL A 132 -1.81 -4.18 9.17
N PHE A 133 -2.68 -3.46 8.46
CA PHE A 133 -3.82 -2.75 9.07
C PHE A 133 -5.18 -3.19 8.53
N ALA A 134 -5.24 -3.89 7.41
CA ALA A 134 -6.46 -4.51 6.93
C ALA A 134 -6.17 -5.86 6.28
N THR A 135 -7.20 -6.69 6.16
CA THR A 135 -7.15 -7.97 5.42
C THR A 135 -8.27 -7.97 4.37
N ILE A 136 -7.93 -8.26 3.12
CA ILE A 136 -8.90 -8.43 2.04
C ILE A 136 -9.72 -9.70 2.31
N GLU A 137 -11.05 -9.58 2.37
CA GLU A 137 -11.97 -10.70 2.65
C GLU A 137 -12.84 -11.03 1.43
N GLU A 138 -13.04 -10.09 0.51
CA GLU A 138 -13.83 -10.27 -0.72
C GLU A 138 -13.07 -9.70 -1.91
N GLY A 139 -13.09 -10.39 -3.07
CA GLY A 139 -12.49 -9.90 -4.32
C GLY A 139 -10.97 -10.06 -4.46
N LEU A 140 -10.32 -10.88 -3.61
CA LEU A 140 -8.86 -11.06 -3.66
C LEU A 140 -8.40 -11.74 -4.96
N ALA A 141 -9.16 -12.68 -5.50
CA ALA A 141 -8.78 -13.41 -6.71
C ALA A 141 -8.80 -12.48 -7.94
N GLU A 142 -9.85 -11.68 -8.07
CA GLU A 142 -10.04 -10.69 -9.12
C GLU A 142 -8.97 -9.59 -9.01
N MET A 143 -8.67 -9.12 -7.80
CA MET A 143 -7.60 -8.15 -7.57
C MET A 143 -6.22 -8.73 -7.92
N ALA A 144 -5.97 -10.02 -7.65
CA ALA A 144 -4.72 -10.68 -8.03
C ALA A 144 -4.58 -10.80 -9.56
N GLU A 145 -5.65 -11.11 -10.29
CA GLU A 145 -5.64 -11.12 -11.76
C GLU A 145 -5.36 -9.72 -12.32
N ALA A 146 -5.97 -8.68 -11.75
CA ALA A 146 -5.74 -7.30 -12.15
C ALA A 146 -4.31 -6.82 -11.83
N ALA A 147 -3.75 -7.24 -10.70
CA ALA A 147 -2.37 -6.95 -10.32
C ALA A 147 -1.35 -7.66 -11.24
N GLN A 148 -1.62 -8.89 -11.63
CA GLN A 148 -0.81 -9.62 -12.62
C GLN A 148 -0.88 -8.96 -14.00
N ASP A 149 -2.05 -8.50 -14.41
CA ASP A 149 -2.21 -7.72 -15.64
C ASP A 149 -1.41 -6.41 -15.58
N LEU A 150 -1.45 -5.70 -14.45
CA LEU A 150 -0.70 -4.48 -14.20
C LEU A 150 0.81 -4.71 -14.27
N TRP A 151 1.32 -5.83 -13.74
CA TRP A 151 2.73 -6.21 -13.89
C TRP A 151 3.12 -6.44 -15.36
N LEU A 152 2.29 -7.15 -16.13
CA LEU A 152 2.60 -7.53 -17.51
C LEU A 152 2.40 -6.41 -18.53
N ARG A 153 1.38 -5.57 -18.31
CA ARG A 153 0.90 -4.57 -19.29
C ARG A 153 1.11 -3.13 -18.85
N GLY A 154 1.60 -2.91 -17.64
CA GLY A 154 2.00 -1.61 -17.13
C GLY A 154 0.93 -0.89 -16.30
N VAL A 155 1.43 0.14 -15.63
CA VAL A 155 0.71 0.98 -14.64
C VAL A 155 0.25 2.34 -15.20
N GLU A 156 0.61 2.67 -16.44
CA GLU A 156 0.41 4.03 -16.95
C GLU A 156 -1.07 4.45 -16.94
N GLY A 157 -1.36 5.56 -16.24
CA GLY A 157 -2.71 6.09 -16.04
C GLY A 157 -3.60 5.26 -15.11
N GLU A 158 -3.05 4.22 -14.45
CA GLU A 158 -3.75 3.46 -13.42
C GLU A 158 -3.66 4.16 -12.06
N THR A 159 -4.75 4.11 -11.31
CA THR A 159 -4.85 4.70 -9.96
C THR A 159 -5.30 3.62 -8.99
N LEU A 160 -4.67 3.58 -7.81
CA LEU A 160 -5.07 2.73 -6.71
C LEU A 160 -5.75 3.59 -5.64
N SER A 161 -7.03 3.30 -5.39
CA SER A 161 -7.89 4.10 -4.50
C SER A 161 -8.36 3.30 -3.31
N PHE A 162 -8.34 3.92 -2.14
CA PHE A 162 -8.86 3.40 -0.87
C PHE A 162 -10.02 4.29 -0.40
N ALA A 163 -11.17 3.70 -0.09
CA ALA A 163 -12.35 4.42 0.38
C ALA A 163 -13.07 3.65 1.50
N ARG A 164 -13.86 4.35 2.32
CA ARG A 164 -14.74 3.70 3.33
C ARG A 164 -15.82 2.89 2.60
N ALA A 165 -16.06 1.66 3.02
CA ALA A 165 -17.11 0.77 2.50
C ALA A 165 -18.42 0.89 3.30
#